data_AF-A0A9E6C705-F1
#
_entry.id   AF-A0A9E6C705-F1
#
_cell.length_a   1.000
_cell.length_b   1.000
_cell.length_c   1.000
_cell.angle_alpha   90.00
_cell.angle_beta   90.00
_cell.angle_gamma   90.00
#
_symmetry.space_group_name_H-M   'P 1'
#
loop_
_entity.id
_entity.type
_entity.pdbx_description
1 polymer ?
#
loop_
_entity_poly.entity_id
_entity_poly.type
_entity_poly.pdbx_seq_one_letter_code
_entity_poly.pdbx_strand_id
1 'polypeptide(L)'
;MAVRGIRGANQVPENTAESILAATRELLLAICRANPHLRPEDMASIFFTLTPDLNAAYPAYAARQLGWTQVPLLSAQEVAVPDAMPRLVRVLILWNTDLPQQAIRHVYLGPTARLRPDLDHGPLPPPPPPSSPCAPRGDLP
;
A
#
# COMPACT_ATOMS: atom_id res chain seq x y z
N MET A 1 -1.30 -3.50 -22.38
CA MET A 1 -1.42 -3.48 -20.92
C MET A 1 -1.03 -4.80 -20.28
N ALA A 2 0.03 -4.77 -19.48
CA ALA A 2 0.43 -5.90 -18.63
C ALA A 2 -0.01 -5.61 -17.19
N VAL A 3 0.01 -6.64 -16.34
CA VAL A 3 -0.14 -6.46 -14.89
C VAL A 3 1.24 -6.21 -14.28
N ARG A 4 1.33 -5.23 -13.38
CA ARG A 4 2.52 -4.90 -12.59
C ARG A 4 2.20 -4.96 -11.11
N GLY A 5 3.11 -5.52 -10.32
CA GLY A 5 3.02 -5.51 -8.86
C GLY A 5 3.63 -4.25 -8.27
N ILE A 6 2.91 -3.54 -7.40
CA ILE A 6 3.50 -2.52 -6.52
C ILE A 6 3.60 -3.11 -5.12
N ARG A 7 4.81 -3.20 -4.59
CA ARG A 7 5.06 -3.58 -3.20
C ARG A 7 5.10 -2.36 -2.30
N GLY A 8 4.62 -2.53 -1.07
CA GLY A 8 5.00 -1.65 0.01
C GLY A 8 4.91 -2.28 1.39
N ALA A 9 5.52 -1.63 2.36
CA ALA A 9 5.48 -2.01 3.76
C ALA A 9 5.48 -0.79 4.69
N ASN A 10 4.79 -0.92 5.81
CA ASN A 10 4.84 0.04 6.92
C ASN A 10 4.86 -0.72 8.25
N GLN A 11 5.47 -0.13 9.26
CA GLN A 11 5.45 -0.65 10.61
C GLN A 11 4.31 -0.01 11.40
N VAL A 12 3.57 -0.84 12.11
CA VAL A 12 2.48 -0.43 12.99
C VAL A 12 3.04 -0.21 14.39
N PRO A 13 2.82 0.95 15.03
CA PRO A 13 3.37 1.24 16.35
C PRO A 13 2.90 0.25 17.43
N GLU A 14 1.61 -0.07 17.42
CA GLU A 14 0.93 -0.92 18.41
C GLU A 14 -0.23 -1.71 17.77
N ASN A 15 -0.62 -2.83 18.39
CA ASN A 15 -1.73 -3.66 17.90
C ASN A 15 -3.10 -3.07 18.33
N THR A 16 -3.44 -1.91 17.78
CA THR A 16 -4.76 -1.26 17.90
C THR A 16 -5.37 -1.10 16.51
N ALA A 17 -6.70 -1.08 16.44
CA ALA A 17 -7.40 -0.93 15.17
C ALA A 17 -7.04 0.40 14.49
N GLU A 18 -6.98 1.46 15.28
CA GLU A 18 -6.60 2.81 14.89
C GLU A 18 -5.19 2.82 14.28
N SER A 19 -4.21 2.20 14.96
CA SER A 19 -2.83 2.16 14.48
C SER A 19 -2.67 1.36 13.20
N ILE A 20 -3.32 0.19 13.09
CA ILE A 20 -3.28 -0.63 11.87
C ILE A 20 -3.87 0.15 10.68
N LEU A 21 -5.03 0.78 10.88
CA LEU A 21 -5.70 1.53 9.81
C LEU A 21 -4.92 2.79 9.42
N ALA A 22 -4.36 3.52 10.39
CA ALA A 22 -3.55 4.71 10.15
C ALA A 22 -2.28 4.37 9.35
N ALA A 23 -1.51 3.37 9.80
CA ALA A 23 -0.29 2.92 9.12
C ALA A 23 -0.57 2.37 7.71
N THR A 24 -1.69 1.66 7.53
CA THR A 24 -2.11 1.18 6.20
C THR A 24 -2.50 2.33 5.28
N ARG A 25 -3.27 3.31 5.78
CA ARG A 25 -3.66 4.48 5.00
C ARG A 25 -2.45 5.31 4.57
N GLU A 26 -1.52 5.54 5.49
CA GLU A 26 -0.25 6.21 5.21
C GLU A 26 0.50 5.50 4.08
N LEU A 27 0.63 4.18 4.17
CA LEU A 27 1.30 3.37 3.14
C LEU A 27 0.63 3.49 1.77
N LEU A 28 -0.70 3.37 1.70
CA LEU A 28 -1.46 3.48 0.45
C LEU A 28 -1.32 4.88 -0.17
N LEU A 29 -1.41 5.94 0.64
CA LEU A 29 -1.23 7.31 0.18
C LEU A 29 0.19 7.57 -0.32
N ALA A 30 1.20 7.03 0.36
CA ALA A 30 2.59 7.12 -0.06
C ALA A 30 2.84 6.39 -1.40
N ILE A 31 2.23 5.21 -1.60
CA ILE A 31 2.27 4.48 -2.87
C ILE A 31 1.66 5.31 -4.00
N CYS A 32 0.52 5.94 -3.76
CA CYS A 32 -0.13 6.82 -4.73
C CYS A 32 0.73 8.05 -5.09
N ARG A 33 1.44 8.63 -4.11
CA ARG A 33 2.38 9.74 -4.38
C ARG A 33 3.57 9.27 -5.21
N ALA A 34 4.11 8.09 -4.92
CA ALA A 34 5.23 7.52 -5.66
C ALA A 34 4.85 7.05 -7.08
N ASN A 35 3.57 6.73 -7.31
CA ASN A 35 3.02 6.26 -8.59
C ASN A 35 1.85 7.17 -9.02
N PRO A 36 2.11 8.41 -9.49
CA PRO A 36 1.07 9.43 -9.70
C PRO A 36 0.01 9.08 -10.77
N HIS A 37 0.26 8.07 -11.60
CA HIS A 37 -0.70 7.55 -12.59
C HIS A 37 -1.58 6.43 -12.06
N LEU A 38 -1.30 5.88 -10.87
CA LEU A 38 -2.11 4.84 -10.28
C LEU A 38 -3.51 5.39 -9.95
N ARG A 39 -4.54 4.68 -10.38
CA ARG A 39 -5.94 4.97 -10.05
C ARG A 39 -6.66 3.69 -9.62
N PRO A 40 -7.70 3.77 -8.78
CA PRO A 40 -8.43 2.59 -8.31
C PRO A 40 -9.00 1.75 -9.44
N GLU A 41 -9.48 2.37 -10.53
CA GLU A 41 -10.06 1.66 -11.69
C GLU A 41 -9.04 0.81 -12.43
N ASP A 42 -7.76 1.16 -12.34
CA ASP A 42 -6.68 0.44 -13.01
C ASP A 42 -6.15 -0.72 -12.14
N MET A 43 -6.61 -0.86 -10.88
CA MET A 43 -6.17 -1.91 -9.96
C MET A 43 -7.00 -3.19 -10.17
N ALA A 44 -6.33 -4.28 -10.56
CA ALA A 44 -6.96 -5.60 -10.63
C ALA A 44 -7.34 -6.12 -9.24
N SER A 45 -6.47 -5.92 -8.24
CA SER A 45 -6.72 -6.27 -6.82
C SER A 45 -5.61 -5.75 -5.91
N ILE A 46 -5.86 -5.80 -4.60
CA ILE A 46 -4.86 -5.52 -3.58
C ILE A 46 -4.82 -6.65 -2.55
N PHE A 47 -3.62 -7.15 -2.29
CA PHE A 47 -3.34 -8.10 -1.23
C PHE A 47 -2.64 -7.38 -0.08
N PHE A 48 -3.15 -7.59 1.13
CA PHE A 48 -2.54 -7.15 2.37
C PHE A 48 -2.07 -8.34 3.17
N THR A 49 -0.94 -8.20 3.85
CA THR A 49 -0.51 -9.18 4.84
C THR A 49 -0.10 -8.49 6.12
N LEU A 50 -0.46 -9.06 7.28
CA LEU A 50 0.06 -8.61 8.57
C LEU A 50 0.90 -9.69 9.23
N THR A 51 1.90 -9.30 10.00
CA THR A 51 2.57 -10.21 10.91
C THR A 51 1.60 -10.75 11.97
N PRO A 52 1.81 -11.97 12.51
CA PRO A 52 0.86 -12.61 13.44
C PRO A 52 0.58 -11.84 14.74
N ASP A 53 1.45 -10.89 15.10
CA ASP A 53 1.31 -10.00 16.27
C ASP A 53 0.35 -8.82 16.04
N LEU A 54 -0.26 -8.71 14.85
CA LEU A 54 -1.30 -7.72 14.52
C LEU A 54 -2.63 -8.41 14.19
N ASN A 55 -3.62 -8.24 15.06
CA ASN A 55 -4.93 -8.89 14.94
C ASN A 55 -6.12 -7.97 15.30
N ALA A 56 -5.87 -6.69 15.57
CA ALA A 56 -6.92 -5.76 16.00
C ALA A 56 -7.82 -5.24 14.87
N ALA A 57 -7.39 -5.30 13.60
CA ALA A 57 -8.20 -4.85 12.46
C ALA A 57 -7.76 -5.45 11.12
N TYR A 58 -8.67 -5.45 10.15
CA TYR A 58 -8.36 -5.74 8.75
C TYR A 58 -7.82 -4.48 8.04
N PRO A 59 -6.61 -4.54 7.44
CA PRO A 59 -5.99 -3.39 6.76
C PRO A 59 -6.78 -2.97 5.51
N ALA A 60 -7.49 -3.90 4.86
CA ALA A 60 -8.35 -3.62 3.72
C ALA A 60 -9.41 -2.52 4.00
N TYR A 61 -9.82 -2.33 5.25
CA TYR A 61 -10.76 -1.27 5.60
C TYR A 61 -10.17 0.14 5.37
N ALA A 62 -8.85 0.32 5.50
CA ALA A 62 -8.20 1.59 5.20
C ALA A 62 -8.36 1.98 3.71
N ALA A 63 -8.28 1.02 2.78
CA ALA A 63 -8.55 1.26 1.36
C ALA A 63 -10.02 1.66 1.13
N ARG A 64 -10.97 1.05 1.85
CA ARG A 64 -12.39 1.45 1.79
C ARG A 64 -12.61 2.87 2.30
N GLN A 65 -11.93 3.27 3.37
CA GLN A 65 -11.95 4.65 3.89
C GLN A 65 -11.31 5.68 2.94
N LEU A 66 -10.54 5.24 1.95
CA LEU A 66 -10.00 6.07 0.86
C LEU A 66 -10.95 6.12 -0.36
N GLY A 67 -12.11 5.47 -0.30
CA GLY A 67 -13.09 5.42 -1.39
C GLY A 67 -12.84 4.30 -2.40
N TRP A 68 -11.89 3.39 -2.17
CA TRP A 68 -11.60 2.27 -3.08
C TRP A 68 -12.60 1.12 -2.86
N THR A 69 -13.89 1.42 -3.05
CA THR A 69 -15.00 0.52 -2.72
C THR A 69 -15.16 -0.62 -3.72
N GLN A 70 -14.78 -0.39 -4.98
CA GLN A 70 -14.89 -1.35 -6.09
C GLN A 70 -13.64 -2.22 -6.28
N VAL A 71 -12.50 -1.84 -5.68
CA VAL A 71 -11.26 -2.62 -5.82
C VAL A 71 -11.40 -3.93 -5.02
N PRO A 72 -11.10 -5.10 -5.61
CA PRO A 72 -11.05 -6.36 -4.87
C PRO A 72 -9.89 -6.35 -3.86
N LEU A 73 -10.18 -6.62 -2.59
CA LEU A 73 -9.20 -6.58 -1.50
C LEU A 73 -9.15 -7.95 -0.81
N LEU A 74 -7.93 -8.44 -0.54
CA LEU A 74 -7.71 -9.64 0.26
C LEU A 74 -6.71 -9.34 1.37
N SER A 75 -6.99 -9.82 2.59
CA SER A 75 -6.03 -9.79 3.70
C SER A 75 -5.65 -11.23 4.08
N ALA A 76 -4.38 -11.45 4.40
CA ALA A 76 -3.86 -12.72 4.88
C ALA A 76 -2.89 -12.50 6.04
N GLN A 77 -2.56 -13.57 6.76
CA GLN A 77 -1.47 -13.54 7.71
C GLN A 77 -0.15 -13.80 6.98
N GLU A 78 0.89 -13.04 7.31
CA GLU A 78 2.25 -13.25 6.84
C GLU A 78 2.88 -14.47 7.54
N VAL A 79 3.86 -15.10 6.88
CA VAL A 79 4.65 -16.16 7.48
C VAL A 79 5.33 -15.71 8.80
N ALA A 80 5.25 -16.56 9.83
CA ALA A 80 5.80 -16.31 11.16
C ALA A 80 7.29 -16.70 11.22
N VAL A 81 8.16 -15.93 10.55
CA VAL A 81 9.61 -16.17 10.59
C VAL A 81 10.19 -15.67 11.92
N PRO A 82 10.94 -16.48 12.67
CA PRO A 82 11.60 -16.05 13.90
C PRO A 82 12.50 -14.83 13.68
N ASP A 83 12.52 -13.91 14.65
CA ASP A 83 13.31 -12.67 14.65
C ASP A 83 13.03 -11.70 13.48
N ALA A 84 12.01 -11.98 12.67
CA ALA A 84 11.57 -11.07 11.63
C ALA A 84 11.00 -9.79 12.25
N MET A 85 11.07 -8.70 11.47
CA MET A 85 10.57 -7.40 11.90
C MET A 85 9.10 -7.48 12.34
N PRO A 86 8.77 -7.10 13.58
CA PRO A 86 7.43 -7.24 14.13
C PRO A 86 6.51 -6.11 13.67
N ARG A 87 5.20 -6.32 13.86
CA ARG A 87 4.13 -5.36 13.60
C ARG A 87 4.20 -4.74 12.21
N LEU A 88 4.24 -5.58 11.18
CA LEU A 88 4.28 -5.10 9.80
C LEU A 88 2.95 -5.30 9.10
N VAL A 89 2.51 -4.25 8.41
CA VAL A 89 1.56 -4.35 7.31
C VAL A 89 2.34 -4.28 6.00
N ARG A 90 2.05 -5.21 5.09
CA ARG A 90 2.58 -5.18 3.71
C ARG A 90 1.44 -5.16 2.72
N VAL A 91 1.73 -4.63 1.54
CA VAL A 91 0.79 -4.56 0.43
C VAL A 91 1.43 -5.04 -0.87
N LEU A 92 0.63 -5.73 -1.68
CA LEU A 92 0.88 -6.00 -3.09
C LEU A 92 -0.34 -5.52 -3.88
N ILE A 93 -0.18 -4.42 -4.63
CA ILE A 93 -1.18 -3.93 -5.57
C ILE A 93 -0.91 -4.55 -6.93
N LEU A 94 -1.92 -5.15 -7.55
CA LEU A 94 -1.87 -5.60 -8.94
C LEU A 94 -2.44 -4.49 -9.82
N TRP A 95 -1.57 -3.81 -10.55
CA TRP A 95 -1.91 -2.65 -11.37
C TRP A 95 -1.85 -2.99 -12.86
N ASN A 96 -2.95 -2.76 -13.57
CA ASN A 96 -3.01 -2.83 -15.02
C ASN A 96 -2.40 -1.55 -15.61
N THR A 97 -1.23 -1.64 -16.24
CA THR A 97 -0.49 -0.47 -16.75
C THR A 97 0.38 -0.82 -17.94
N ASP A 98 0.69 0.19 -18.77
CA ASP A 98 1.68 0.08 -19.84
C ASP A 98 3.09 0.46 -19.38
N LEU A 99 3.26 0.87 -18.11
CA LEU A 99 4.57 1.14 -17.56
C LEU A 99 5.47 -0.12 -17.56
N PRO A 100 6.76 0.03 -17.92
CA PRO A 100 7.72 -1.05 -17.77
C PRO A 100 7.98 -1.33 -16.29
N GLN A 101 8.43 -2.53 -15.97
CA GLN A 101 8.62 -2.98 -14.58
C GLN A 101 9.58 -2.08 -13.80
N GLN A 102 10.66 -1.60 -14.42
CA GLN A 102 11.62 -0.71 -13.75
C GLN A 102 11.09 0.69 -13.42
N ALA A 103 9.95 1.09 -14.00
CA ALA A 103 9.31 2.38 -13.70
C ALA A 103 8.36 2.31 -12.48
N ILE A 104 8.08 1.11 -11.98
CA ILE A 104 7.19 0.92 -10.83
C ILE A 104 7.91 1.31 -9.54
N ARG A 105 7.33 2.22 -8.77
CA ARG A 105 7.90 2.67 -7.49
C ARG A 105 7.30 1.90 -6.33
N HIS A 106 8.12 1.08 -5.69
CA HIS A 106 7.77 0.40 -4.45
C HIS A 106 8.01 1.34 -3.25
N VAL A 107 7.27 1.15 -2.16
CA VAL A 107 7.31 2.08 -1.01
C VAL A 107 7.52 1.32 0.30
N TYR A 108 8.65 1.56 0.96
CA TYR A 108 8.97 1.00 2.28
C TYR A 108 9.19 2.15 3.26
N LEU A 109 8.23 2.37 4.16
CA LEU A 109 8.25 3.51 5.07
C LEU A 109 9.12 3.26 6.30
N GLY A 110 9.84 4.30 6.72
CA GLY A 110 10.64 4.34 7.94
C GLY A 110 11.55 3.10 8.10
N PRO A 111 11.41 2.32 9.20
CA PRO A 111 12.29 1.19 9.46
C PRO A 111 12.16 0.05 8.44
N THR A 112 11.04 -0.03 7.72
CA THR A 112 10.80 -1.10 6.74
C THR A 112 11.67 -1.01 5.49
N ALA A 113 12.34 0.13 5.26
CA ALA A 113 13.33 0.28 4.18
C ALA A 113 14.42 -0.81 4.24
N ARG A 114 14.75 -1.30 5.45
CA ARG A 114 15.72 -2.40 5.67
C ARG A 114 15.30 -3.73 5.04
N LEU A 115 14.02 -3.90 4.69
CA LEU A 115 13.54 -5.11 3.98
C LEU A 115 13.99 -5.14 2.51
N ARG A 116 14.36 -3.98 1.94
CA ARG A 116 14.81 -3.81 0.56
C ARG A 116 15.96 -2.81 0.48
N PRO A 117 17.16 -3.16 0.99
CA PRO A 117 18.32 -2.26 0.96
C PRO A 117 18.80 -1.95 -0.46
N ASP A 118 18.35 -2.72 -1.45
CA ASP A 118 18.64 -2.55 -2.87
C ASP A 118 17.79 -1.47 -3.57
N LEU A 119 16.70 -1.00 -2.92
CA LEU A 119 15.84 0.03 -3.48
C LEU A 119 16.30 1.43 -3.06
N ASP A 120 16.07 2.39 -3.95
CA ASP A 120 16.15 3.81 -3.62
C ASP A 120 14.95 4.21 -2.76
N HIS A 121 15.23 4.69 -1.54
CA HIS A 121 14.24 5.17 -0.56
C HIS A 121 14.24 6.69 -0.47
N GLY A 122 14.62 7.37 -1.55
CA GLY A 122 14.60 8.84 -1.66
C GLY A 122 13.26 9.47 -1.26
N PRO A 123 13.25 10.78 -1.01
CA PRO A 123 12.08 11.48 -0.49
C PRO A 123 10.86 11.27 -1.41
N LEU A 124 9.71 11.00 -0.81
CA LEU A 124 8.46 10.95 -1.56
C LEU A 124 8.19 12.31 -2.21
N PRO A 125 7.60 12.34 -3.41
CA PRO A 125 7.11 13.58 -3.99
C PRO A 125 6.18 14.31 -3.02
N PRO A 126 6.16 15.66 -3.03
CA PRO A 126 5.25 16.42 -2.19
C PRO A 126 3.80 16.01 -2.47
N PRO A 127 2.91 16.08 -1.46
CA PRO A 127 1.51 15.76 -1.68
C PRO A 127 0.92 16.65 -2.78
N PRO A 128 0.07 16.10 -3.67
CA PRO A 128 -0.66 16.94 -4.63
C PRO A 128 -1.57 17.95 -3.89
N PRO A 129 -1.92 19.09 -4.54
CA PRO A 129 -2.93 20.03 -4.01
C PRO A 129 -4.25 19.29 -3.70
N PRO A 130 -5.15 19.82 -2.84
CA PRO A 130 -6.26 19.11 -2.21
C PRO A 130 -7.19 18.44 -3.22
N SER A 131 -6.77 17.25 -3.61
CA SER A 131 -7.37 16.28 -4.50
C SER A 131 -6.75 14.96 -4.04
N SER A 132 -7.58 14.00 -3.67
CA SER A 132 -7.11 12.76 -3.04
C SER A 132 -6.10 12.05 -3.95
N PRO A 133 -4.90 11.67 -3.45
CA PRO A 133 -3.99 10.82 -4.21
C PRO A 133 -4.72 9.54 -4.61
N CYS A 134 -4.64 9.13 -5.88
CA CYS A 134 -5.46 8.05 -6.44
C CYS A 134 -6.98 8.22 -6.18
N ALA A 135 -7.52 9.44 -6.33
CA ALA A 135 -8.97 9.60 -6.41
C ALA A 135 -9.49 8.75 -7.59
N PRO A 136 -10.66 8.11 -7.44
CA PRO A 136 -11.32 7.52 -8.58
C PRO A 136 -11.53 8.57 -9.66
N ARG A 137 -11.51 8.15 -10.93
CA ARG A 137 -11.95 9.03 -12.02
C ARG A 137 -13.40 9.37 -11.71
N GLY A 138 -13.70 10.65 -11.47
CA GLY A 138 -15.07 11.09 -11.25
C GLY A 138 -15.96 10.55 -12.36
N ASP A 139 -17.19 10.14 -12.03
CA ASP A 139 -18.16 9.65 -13.00
C ASP A 139 -18.22 10.66 -14.16
N LEU A 140 -17.73 10.26 -15.33
CA LEU A 140 -17.97 10.99 -16.55
C LEU A 140 -19.47 10.82 -16.84
N PRO A 141 -20.24 11.92 -17.01
CA PRO A 141 -21.64 11.84 -17.42
C PRO A 141 -21.80 11.17 -18.79
#